data_AF-A0A3C2AUJ9-F1
#
_entry.id   AF-A0A3C2AUJ9-F1
#
_cell.length_a   1.000
_cell.length_b   1.000
_cell.length_c   1.000
_cell.angle_alpha   90.00
_cell.angle_beta   90.00
_cell.angle_gamma   90.00
#
_symmetry.space_group_name_H-M   'P 1'
#
loop_
_entity.id
_entity.type
_entity.pdbx_description
1 polymer ?
#
loop_
_entity_poly.entity_id
_entity_poly.type
_entity_poly.pdbx_seq_one_letter_code
_entity_poly.pdbx_strand_id
1 'polypeptide(L)'
;KLEVPFGTGNIYKIKRVLRAINPMGTTPIAGSLMKAADDFPPCANCRNIIILITDGVEACDGDPCIVSQRLQKQGIILKPFVIGIGMDENFKESFECVGTFFDAAHENTFKNVLGVVISQALDNTTAQINLLDINGKPTETNVPIILYDHTSQKVKKSFVHTLNFKGQPDTLVLDPLVVYDMEVHTVPPVRVDSITIYAGAHTHIGASTPQGQLDLRSNTRQNTIISCIIKPHGKNEILHVQEFGTVQRYISGTYDLEILTLPRIIQSGIAIDASATTTIAVPPPGMVTLRTGTSGYGSIFVLRENGYEWVTDLSESSERQVFQLQPGQYLVVFRSKFAQETGYSKTKEFKVSSGSSTIVKIN
;
A
#
# COMPACT_ATOMS: atom_id res chain seq x y z
N LYS A 1 20.82 -35.75 10.97
CA LYS A 1 21.01 -35.71 12.44
C LYS A 1 22.01 -34.62 12.73
N LEU A 2 21.70 -33.69 13.63
CA LEU A 2 22.64 -32.64 14.03
C LEU A 2 23.85 -33.26 14.74
N GLU A 3 25.04 -32.89 14.29
CA GLU A 3 26.30 -33.24 14.93
C GLU A 3 26.41 -32.62 16.34
N VAL A 4 25.94 -31.38 16.47
CA VAL A 4 25.76 -30.70 17.75
C VAL A 4 24.39 -30.01 17.76
N PRO A 5 23.47 -30.41 18.65
CA PRO A 5 22.18 -29.73 18.80
C PRO A 5 22.33 -28.28 19.28
N PHE A 6 21.36 -27.43 18.94
CA PHE A 6 21.22 -26.08 19.49
C PHE A 6 21.21 -26.10 21.02
N GLY A 7 21.97 -25.18 21.64
CA GLY A 7 22.04 -25.07 23.09
C GLY A 7 23.03 -24.00 23.55
N THR A 8 22.84 -23.49 24.77
CA THR A 8 23.74 -22.49 25.36
C THR A 8 25.02 -23.15 25.89
N GLY A 9 26.14 -22.41 25.88
CA GLY A 9 27.41 -22.86 26.48
C GLY A 9 28.03 -24.11 25.84
N ASN A 10 27.65 -24.47 24.60
CA ASN A 10 28.06 -25.71 23.94
C ASN A 10 29.35 -25.58 23.09
N ILE A 11 30.08 -24.47 23.20
CA ILE A 11 31.30 -24.18 22.41
C ILE A 11 32.31 -25.34 22.47
N TYR A 12 32.52 -25.94 23.65
CA TYR A 12 33.42 -27.07 23.81
C TYR A 12 32.98 -28.30 22.99
N LYS A 13 31.67 -28.58 22.94
CA LYS A 13 31.11 -29.70 22.17
C LYS A 13 31.31 -29.47 20.67
N ILE A 14 31.07 -28.24 20.19
CA ILE A 14 31.33 -27.83 18.80
C ILE A 14 32.80 -28.05 18.45
N LYS A 15 33.73 -27.51 19.25
CA LYS A 15 35.18 -27.68 19.02
C LYS A 15 35.61 -29.15 19.00
N ARG A 16 35.04 -29.98 19.88
CA ARG A 16 35.34 -31.42 19.93
C ARG A 16 34.88 -32.14 18.67
N VAL A 17 33.67 -31.86 18.19
CA VAL A 17 33.16 -32.48 16.97
C VAL A 17 33.94 -32.00 15.75
N LEU A 18 34.20 -30.70 15.62
CA LEU A 18 35.01 -30.16 14.51
C LEU A 18 36.39 -30.82 14.40
N ARG A 19 37.04 -31.15 15.53
CA ARG A 19 38.33 -31.87 15.54
C ARG A 19 38.24 -33.34 15.15
N ALA A 20 37.05 -33.93 15.19
CA ALA A 20 36.82 -35.34 14.93
C ALA A 20 36.22 -35.61 13.53
N ILE A 21 35.77 -34.57 12.82
CA ILE A 21 35.25 -34.68 11.46
C ILE A 21 36.42 -35.00 10.51
N ASN A 22 36.24 -36.06 9.72
CA ASN A 22 37.11 -36.39 8.60
C ASN A 22 36.34 -36.17 7.29
N PRO A 23 36.83 -35.32 6.37
CA PRO A 23 36.15 -35.10 5.10
C PRO A 23 36.15 -36.39 4.29
N MET A 24 34.97 -36.80 3.82
CA MET A 24 34.76 -37.90 2.88
C MET A 24 34.01 -37.33 1.67
N GLY A 25 34.30 -37.85 0.48
CA GLY A 25 33.93 -37.18 -0.79
C GLY A 25 32.43 -36.94 -1.02
N THR A 26 32.15 -36.26 -2.14
CA THR A 26 30.86 -35.69 -2.61
C THR A 26 30.36 -34.46 -1.84
N THR A 27 29.71 -33.54 -2.56
CA THR A 27 29.26 -32.22 -2.08
C THR A 27 27.73 -32.06 -2.25
N PRO A 28 26.90 -32.70 -1.41
CA PRO A 28 25.44 -32.59 -1.47
C PRO A 28 24.94 -31.31 -0.75
N ILE A 29 25.13 -30.14 -1.37
CA ILE A 29 24.79 -28.83 -0.80
C ILE A 29 23.27 -28.68 -0.68
N ALA A 30 22.51 -28.93 -1.75
CA ALA A 30 21.05 -28.77 -1.78
C ALA A 30 20.36 -29.63 -0.73
N GLY A 31 20.77 -30.90 -0.61
CA GLY A 31 20.25 -31.82 0.41
C GLY A 31 20.57 -31.40 1.84
N SER A 32 21.75 -30.81 2.07
CA SER A 32 22.17 -30.31 3.37
C SER A 32 21.38 -29.05 3.77
N LEU A 33 21.17 -28.13 2.84
CA LEU A 33 20.40 -26.90 3.06
C LEU A 33 18.93 -27.20 3.39
N MET A 34 18.31 -28.17 2.72
CA MET A 34 16.94 -28.58 3.03
C MET A 34 16.82 -29.15 4.44
N LYS A 35 17.74 -30.04 4.85
CA LYS A 35 17.73 -30.61 6.20
C LYS A 35 17.98 -29.55 7.27
N ALA A 36 18.90 -28.62 7.01
CA ALA A 36 19.20 -27.52 7.93
C ALA A 36 17.98 -26.62 8.17
N ALA A 37 17.08 -26.48 7.20
CA ALA A 37 15.82 -25.75 7.37
C ALA A 37 14.97 -26.33 8.50
N ASP A 38 14.90 -27.66 8.58
CA ASP A 38 14.09 -28.41 9.54
C ASP A 38 14.76 -28.51 10.92
N ASP A 39 16.05 -28.21 11.01
CA ASP A 39 16.82 -28.28 12.25
C ASP A 39 16.61 -27.06 13.17
N PHE A 40 16.08 -25.94 12.64
CA PHE A 40 15.83 -24.73 13.44
C PHE A 40 14.68 -24.94 14.44
N PRO A 41 14.88 -24.67 15.74
CA PRO A 41 13.80 -24.75 16.72
C PRO A 41 12.77 -23.65 16.44
N PRO A 42 11.47 -23.90 16.71
CA PRO A 42 10.45 -22.87 16.59
C PRO A 42 10.75 -21.74 17.58
N CYS A 43 10.91 -20.52 17.06
CA CYS A 43 11.01 -19.35 17.91
C CYS A 43 10.48 -18.10 17.20
N ALA A 44 9.84 -17.22 17.99
CA ALA A 44 9.17 -16.03 17.47
C ALA A 44 10.11 -14.82 17.28
N ASN A 45 11.26 -14.81 17.95
CA ASN A 45 12.17 -13.67 17.95
C ASN A 45 13.65 -14.11 17.87
N CYS A 46 13.96 -15.07 17.00
CA CYS A 46 15.34 -15.39 16.65
C CYS A 46 15.60 -15.18 15.16
N ARG A 47 16.88 -15.08 14.84
CA ARG A 47 17.38 -15.09 13.48
C ARG A 47 17.85 -16.50 13.15
N ASN A 48 17.23 -17.12 12.15
CA ASN A 48 17.68 -18.39 11.62
C ASN A 48 18.69 -18.09 10.51
N ILE A 49 19.95 -18.42 10.77
CA ILE A 49 21.06 -18.13 9.86
C ILE A 49 21.75 -19.43 9.53
N ILE A 50 21.88 -19.72 8.24
CA ILE A 50 22.70 -20.81 7.71
C ILE A 50 23.97 -20.19 7.15
N ILE A 51 25.12 -20.61 7.69
CA ILE A 51 26.44 -20.33 7.14
C ILE A 51 26.86 -21.56 6.37
N LEU A 52 26.86 -21.50 5.04
CA LEU A 52 27.32 -22.58 4.18
C LEU A 52 28.82 -22.37 3.94
N ILE A 53 29.65 -23.37 4.24
CA ILE A 53 31.08 -23.36 3.91
C ILE A 53 31.32 -24.49 2.92
N THR A 54 31.83 -24.16 1.72
CA THR A 54 32.09 -25.14 0.65
C THR A 54 33.37 -24.80 -0.10
N ASP A 55 34.04 -25.81 -0.64
CA ASP A 55 35.21 -25.71 -1.53
C ASP A 55 34.89 -26.23 -2.96
N GLY A 56 33.64 -26.62 -3.22
CA GLY A 56 33.21 -27.22 -4.50
C GLY A 56 31.75 -26.92 -4.87
N VAL A 57 31.40 -27.21 -6.13
CA VAL A 57 30.03 -27.10 -6.66
C VAL A 57 29.17 -28.28 -6.19
N GLU A 58 27.85 -28.15 -6.29
CA GLU A 58 26.91 -29.25 -6.07
C GLU A 58 27.24 -30.45 -6.97
N ALA A 59 27.32 -31.64 -6.38
CA ALA A 59 27.66 -32.88 -7.09
C ALA A 59 26.55 -33.95 -7.07
N CYS A 60 25.35 -33.62 -6.58
CA CYS A 60 24.27 -34.60 -6.32
C CYS A 60 22.90 -34.19 -6.90
N ASP A 61 22.89 -33.63 -8.12
CA ASP A 61 21.70 -33.28 -8.93
C ASP A 61 20.68 -32.32 -8.28
N GLY A 62 21.04 -31.68 -7.16
CA GLY A 62 20.21 -30.66 -6.53
C GLY A 62 20.40 -29.27 -7.15
N ASP A 63 19.39 -28.41 -7.02
CA ASP A 63 19.51 -26.99 -7.40
C ASP A 63 19.65 -26.12 -6.12
N PRO A 64 20.85 -25.60 -5.80
CA PRO A 64 21.05 -24.78 -4.61
C PRO A 64 20.33 -23.42 -4.70
N CYS A 65 20.07 -22.90 -5.90
CA CYS A 65 19.31 -21.67 -6.10
C CYS A 65 17.86 -21.85 -5.64
N ILE A 66 17.21 -22.93 -6.06
CA ILE A 66 15.81 -23.23 -5.70
C ILE A 66 15.67 -23.43 -4.18
N VAL A 67 16.62 -24.14 -3.58
CA VAL A 67 16.63 -24.33 -2.12
C VAL A 67 16.86 -23.01 -1.39
N SER A 68 17.79 -22.17 -1.86
CA SER A 68 18.02 -20.84 -1.29
C SER A 68 16.77 -19.97 -1.31
N GLN A 69 16.07 -19.89 -2.45
CA GLN A 69 14.82 -19.14 -2.56
C GLN A 69 13.75 -19.64 -1.58
N ARG A 70 13.64 -20.96 -1.39
CA ARG A 70 12.71 -21.55 -0.44
C ARG A 70 13.05 -21.18 1.01
N LEU A 71 14.33 -21.24 1.38
CA LEU A 71 14.83 -20.84 2.69
C LEU A 71 14.54 -19.36 2.97
N GLN A 72 14.82 -18.49 2.01
CA GLN A 72 14.57 -17.05 2.14
C GLN A 72 13.06 -16.76 2.31
N LYS A 73 12.18 -17.44 1.57
CA LYS A 73 10.72 -17.35 1.77
C LYS A 73 10.26 -17.79 3.16
N GLN A 74 10.95 -18.74 3.77
CA GLN A 74 10.70 -19.14 5.16
C GLN A 74 11.21 -18.11 6.17
N GLY A 75 12.05 -17.16 5.75
CA GLY A 75 12.71 -16.17 6.61
C GLY A 75 14.05 -16.65 7.16
N ILE A 76 14.65 -17.67 6.54
CA ILE A 76 15.97 -18.21 6.89
C ILE A 76 17.02 -17.49 6.02
N ILE A 77 18.03 -16.91 6.67
CA ILE A 77 19.10 -16.18 6.01
C ILE A 77 20.21 -17.17 5.63
N LEU A 78 20.51 -17.29 4.33
CA LEU A 78 21.61 -18.11 3.84
C LEU A 78 22.81 -17.21 3.50
N LYS A 79 23.98 -17.52 4.08
CA LYS A 79 25.26 -16.88 3.79
C LYS A 79 26.26 -17.91 3.28
N PRO A 80 26.47 -18.00 1.95
CA PRO A 80 27.48 -18.88 1.38
C PRO A 80 28.90 -18.33 1.56
N PHE A 81 29.82 -19.19 1.97
CA PHE A 81 31.25 -18.99 2.04
C PHE A 81 31.90 -20.04 1.17
N VAL A 82 32.62 -19.57 0.17
CA VAL A 82 33.27 -20.46 -0.78
C VAL A 82 34.78 -20.29 -0.63
N ILE A 83 35.47 -21.40 -0.43
CA ILE A 83 36.90 -21.44 -0.24
C ILE A 83 37.54 -21.88 -1.56
N GLY A 84 38.46 -21.07 -2.11
CA GLY A 84 39.25 -21.45 -3.28
C GLY A 84 38.75 -20.96 -4.65
N ILE A 85 37.94 -19.88 -4.70
CA ILE A 85 37.37 -19.31 -5.94
C ILE A 85 38.40 -18.75 -6.92
N GLY A 86 39.67 -18.60 -6.51
CA GLY A 86 40.68 -17.82 -7.22
C GLY A 86 41.01 -18.19 -8.69
N MET A 87 40.34 -19.14 -9.35
CA MET A 87 40.69 -19.58 -10.70
C MET A 87 39.54 -19.89 -11.70
N ASP A 88 38.25 -19.84 -11.34
CA ASP A 88 37.17 -20.24 -12.29
C ASP A 88 35.93 -19.32 -12.25
N GLU A 89 35.64 -18.61 -13.35
CA GLU A 89 34.51 -17.67 -13.47
C GLU A 89 33.14 -18.38 -13.44
N ASN A 90 33.06 -19.60 -13.97
CA ASN A 90 31.84 -20.42 -13.99
C ASN A 90 31.31 -20.75 -12.57
N PHE A 91 32.21 -20.73 -11.58
CA PHE A 91 31.86 -21.00 -10.18
C PHE A 91 31.10 -19.81 -9.55
N LYS A 92 31.39 -18.58 -9.97
CA LYS A 92 30.75 -17.37 -9.40
C LYS A 92 29.28 -17.30 -9.80
N GLU A 93 28.99 -17.46 -11.09
CA GLU A 93 27.61 -17.42 -11.61
C GLU A 93 26.71 -18.48 -10.95
N SER A 94 27.25 -19.67 -10.68
CA SER A 94 26.53 -20.78 -10.04
C SER A 94 26.09 -20.49 -8.60
N PHE A 95 26.75 -19.56 -7.91
CA PHE A 95 26.48 -19.22 -6.50
C PHE A 95 25.87 -17.84 -6.30
N GLU A 96 25.82 -16.97 -7.31
CA GLU A 96 25.15 -15.67 -7.23
C GLU A 96 23.68 -15.79 -6.83
N CYS A 97 22.99 -16.81 -7.35
CA CYS A 97 21.59 -17.10 -7.02
C CYS A 97 21.37 -17.55 -5.57
N VAL A 98 22.43 -18.07 -4.92
CA VAL A 98 22.36 -18.65 -3.57
C VAL A 98 22.44 -17.55 -2.52
N GLY A 99 23.19 -16.47 -2.81
CA GLY A 99 23.31 -15.27 -1.98
C GLY A 99 24.66 -14.58 -2.13
N THR A 100 24.89 -13.52 -1.34
CA THR A 100 26.20 -12.85 -1.27
C THR A 100 27.25 -13.84 -0.78
N PHE A 101 28.17 -14.25 -1.65
CA PHE A 101 29.26 -15.16 -1.29
C PHE A 101 30.54 -14.42 -0.95
N PHE A 102 31.39 -15.06 -0.15
CA PHE A 102 32.69 -14.54 0.21
C PHE A 102 33.79 -15.52 -0.21
N ASP A 103 34.81 -15.00 -0.91
CA ASP A 103 36.01 -15.75 -1.24
C ASP A 103 36.95 -15.77 -0.02
N ALA A 104 37.15 -16.97 0.53
CA ALA A 104 37.98 -17.20 1.70
C ALA A 104 39.23 -18.02 1.36
N ALA A 105 39.99 -17.61 0.34
CA ALA A 105 41.23 -18.29 -0.09
C ALA A 105 42.32 -18.44 1.01
N HIS A 106 42.26 -17.66 2.09
CA HIS A 106 43.25 -17.68 3.18
C HIS A 106 42.60 -17.64 4.57
N GLU A 107 43.18 -18.34 5.55
CA GLU A 107 42.67 -18.45 6.93
C GLU A 107 42.40 -17.08 7.60
N ASN A 108 43.30 -16.12 7.40
CA ASN A 108 43.14 -14.77 7.93
C ASN A 108 41.95 -14.03 7.30
N THR A 109 41.74 -14.19 5.99
CA THR A 109 40.60 -13.62 5.26
C THR A 109 39.30 -14.24 5.75
N PHE A 110 39.26 -15.58 5.90
CA PHE A 110 38.11 -16.28 6.46
C PHE A 110 37.74 -15.77 7.85
N LYS A 111 38.72 -15.62 8.74
CA LYS A 111 38.50 -15.11 10.11
C LYS A 111 37.92 -13.70 10.11
N ASN A 112 38.42 -12.81 9.24
CA ASN A 112 37.94 -11.44 9.14
C ASN A 112 36.51 -11.38 8.59
N VAL A 113 36.23 -12.10 7.50
CA VAL A 113 34.89 -12.12 6.89
C VAL A 113 33.86 -12.77 7.81
N LEU A 114 34.21 -13.88 8.46
CA LEU A 114 33.34 -14.52 9.45
C LEU A 114 33.06 -13.57 10.62
N GLY A 115 34.05 -12.80 11.05
CA GLY A 115 33.88 -11.72 12.02
C GLY A 115 32.86 -10.67 11.56
N VAL A 116 32.95 -10.21 10.31
CA VAL A 116 32.00 -9.25 9.73
C VAL A 116 30.58 -9.84 9.69
N VAL A 117 30.40 -11.08 9.24
CA VAL A 117 29.07 -11.71 9.17
C VAL A 117 28.49 -11.93 10.57
N ILE A 118 29.32 -12.31 11.55
CA ILE A 118 28.89 -12.42 12.95
C ILE A 118 28.49 -11.05 13.50
N SER A 119 29.28 -10.00 13.24
CA SER A 119 28.93 -8.63 13.62
C SER A 119 27.62 -8.18 12.97
N GLN A 120 27.42 -8.40 11.66
CA GLN A 120 26.15 -8.12 10.98
C GLN A 120 24.98 -8.92 11.58
N ALA A 121 25.23 -10.16 12.00
CA ALA A 121 24.24 -11.04 12.61
C ALA A 121 23.97 -10.74 14.08
N LEU A 122 24.76 -9.89 14.74
CA LEU A 122 24.60 -9.54 16.16
C LEU A 122 24.24 -8.08 16.35
N ASP A 123 24.79 -7.20 15.52
CA ASP A 123 24.63 -5.76 15.61
C ASP A 123 23.35 -5.31 14.90
N ASN A 124 22.44 -4.80 15.72
CA ASN A 124 21.30 -4.07 15.26
C ASN A 124 21.75 -2.69 14.77
N THR A 125 21.38 -2.33 13.54
CA THR A 125 21.70 -1.02 12.97
C THR A 125 20.60 -0.02 13.19
N THR A 126 20.95 1.26 13.19
CA THR A 126 19.97 2.33 13.30
C THR A 126 19.65 2.90 11.92
N ALA A 127 18.39 3.26 11.74
CA ALA A 127 17.91 3.97 10.57
C ALA A 127 16.91 5.04 11.00
N GLN A 128 16.65 5.99 10.11
CA GLN A 128 15.52 6.89 10.24
C GLN A 128 14.78 6.98 8.91
N ILE A 129 13.49 7.26 8.97
CA ILE A 129 12.66 7.48 7.79
C ILE A 129 12.34 8.97 7.71
N ASN A 130 12.55 9.53 6.53
CA ASN A 130 12.34 10.92 6.20
C ASN A 130 11.22 10.99 5.16
N LEU A 131 10.02 11.38 5.60
CA LEU A 131 8.92 11.68 4.69
C LEU A 131 9.10 13.11 4.15
N LEU A 132 9.32 13.23 2.84
CA LEU A 132 9.74 14.46 2.18
C LEU A 132 8.54 15.23 1.62
N ASP A 133 8.50 16.54 1.86
CA ASP A 133 7.57 17.47 1.23
C ASP A 133 7.93 17.79 -0.23
N ILE A 134 7.18 18.72 -0.82
CA ILE A 134 7.36 19.15 -2.22
C ILE A 134 8.73 19.84 -2.47
N ASN A 135 9.36 20.34 -1.41
CA ASN A 135 10.69 20.97 -1.46
C ASN A 135 11.81 19.99 -1.09
N GLY A 136 11.49 18.70 -0.90
CA GLY A 136 12.45 17.67 -0.48
C GLY A 136 12.86 17.76 0.99
N LYS A 137 12.11 18.49 1.84
CA LYS A 137 12.42 18.60 3.27
C LYS A 137 11.67 17.54 4.09
N PRO A 138 12.26 16.97 5.15
CA PRO A 138 11.65 15.92 5.96
C PRO A 138 10.63 16.48 6.96
N THR A 139 9.54 17.05 6.46
CA THR A 139 8.51 17.75 7.27
C THR A 139 7.20 16.96 7.35
N GLU A 140 7.02 15.97 6.49
CA GLU A 140 5.82 15.15 6.46
C GLU A 140 5.81 14.13 7.60
N THR A 141 4.62 13.88 8.15
CA THR A 141 4.48 13.06 9.36
C THR A 141 3.04 12.62 9.60
N ASN A 142 2.81 11.83 10.65
CA ASN A 142 1.53 11.25 11.07
C ASN A 142 0.90 10.34 10.00
N VAL A 143 1.73 9.58 9.30
CA VAL A 143 1.29 8.61 8.28
C VAL A 143 1.69 7.20 8.73
N PRO A 144 0.80 6.19 8.65
CA PRO A 144 1.17 4.80 8.86
C PRO A 144 2.20 4.33 7.83
N ILE A 145 3.20 3.59 8.31
CA ILE A 145 4.24 2.97 7.49
C ILE A 145 4.28 1.49 7.83
N ILE A 146 4.40 0.65 6.79
CA ILE A 146 4.66 -0.77 6.93
C ILE A 146 5.96 -1.10 6.20
N LEU A 147 6.86 -1.80 6.90
CA LEU A 147 8.09 -2.36 6.34
C LEU A 147 7.91 -3.85 6.14
N TYR A 148 8.18 -4.31 4.92
CA TYR A 148 8.14 -5.70 4.51
C TYR A 148 9.57 -6.21 4.27
N ASP A 149 9.74 -7.51 4.42
CA ASP A 149 10.88 -8.22 3.87
C ASP A 149 10.74 -8.30 2.35
N HIS A 150 11.72 -7.80 1.60
CA HIS A 150 11.66 -7.76 0.14
C HIS A 150 11.44 -9.15 -0.48
N THR A 151 12.11 -10.18 0.05
CA THR A 151 12.04 -11.54 -0.51
C THR A 151 10.80 -12.30 -0.06
N SER A 152 10.51 -12.31 1.24
CA SER A 152 9.41 -13.10 1.81
C SER A 152 8.07 -12.37 1.88
N GLN A 153 8.06 -11.05 1.63
CA GLN A 153 6.89 -10.17 1.72
C GLN A 153 6.19 -10.19 3.09
N LYS A 154 6.89 -10.69 4.13
CA LYS A 154 6.38 -10.68 5.50
C LYS A 154 6.55 -9.30 6.12
N VAL A 155 5.54 -8.85 6.86
CA VAL A 155 5.62 -7.62 7.65
C VAL A 155 6.70 -7.77 8.71
N LYS A 156 7.68 -6.86 8.71
CA LYS A 156 8.74 -6.77 9.71
C LYS A 156 8.44 -5.72 10.77
N LYS A 157 7.91 -4.57 10.36
CA LYS A 157 7.50 -3.49 11.26
C LYS A 157 6.30 -2.75 10.72
N SER A 158 5.50 -2.22 11.64
CA SER A 158 4.43 -1.27 11.34
C SER A 158 4.39 -0.22 12.45
N PHE A 159 4.23 1.05 12.07
CA PHE A 159 4.18 2.17 13.00
C PHE A 159 3.58 3.39 12.31
N VAL A 160 3.23 4.42 13.10
CA VAL A 160 2.85 5.73 12.56
C VAL A 160 4.07 6.64 12.67
N HIS A 161 4.47 7.25 11.56
CA HIS A 161 5.59 8.18 11.54
C HIS A 161 5.30 9.42 12.40
N THR A 162 6.29 9.88 13.16
CA THR A 162 6.20 11.11 13.97
C THR A 162 7.50 11.92 13.85
N LEU A 163 7.42 13.20 14.21
CA LEU A 163 8.59 14.08 14.37
C LEU A 163 8.63 14.59 15.82
N ASN A 164 9.83 14.64 16.40
CA ASN A 164 10.03 15.20 17.71
C ASN A 164 9.96 16.75 17.71
N PHE A 165 10.10 17.38 18.88
CA PHE A 165 10.05 18.85 19.02
C PHE A 165 11.12 19.62 18.25
N LYS A 166 12.18 18.95 17.76
CA LYS A 166 13.22 19.52 16.89
C LYS A 166 12.95 19.27 15.40
N GLY A 167 11.83 18.66 15.05
CA GLY A 167 11.50 18.28 13.67
C GLY A 167 12.30 17.09 13.15
N GLN A 168 12.82 16.23 14.04
CA GLN A 168 13.58 15.05 13.66
C GLN A 168 12.73 13.78 13.83
N PRO A 169 12.81 12.82 12.90
CA PRO A 169 12.12 11.54 13.03
C PRO A 169 12.78 10.63 14.08
N ASP A 170 12.07 9.59 14.46
CA ASP A 170 12.55 8.59 15.40
C ASP A 170 13.69 7.74 14.80
N THR A 171 14.59 7.29 15.68
CA THR A 171 15.63 6.32 15.32
C THR A 171 15.06 4.90 15.44
N LEU A 172 14.98 4.22 14.31
CA LEU A 172 14.49 2.84 14.19
C LEU A 172 15.67 1.87 14.21
N VAL A 173 15.49 0.75 14.90
CA VAL A 173 16.44 -0.36 14.85
C VAL A 173 16.06 -1.33 13.74
N LEU A 174 16.86 -1.44 12.68
CA LEU A 174 16.61 -2.34 11.55
C LEU A 174 17.73 -3.39 11.42
N ASP A 175 17.39 -4.55 10.84
CA ASP A 175 18.32 -5.66 10.63
C ASP A 175 19.10 -5.44 9.33
N PRO A 176 20.44 -5.31 9.36
CA PRO A 176 21.25 -5.10 8.16
C PRO A 176 21.28 -6.29 7.20
N LEU A 177 20.81 -7.46 7.62
CA LEU A 177 20.75 -8.66 6.78
C LEU A 177 19.44 -8.75 5.98
N VAL A 178 18.47 -7.89 6.25
CA VAL A 178 17.18 -7.87 5.57
C VAL A 178 17.15 -6.71 4.58
N VAL A 179 16.76 -7.01 3.34
CA VAL A 179 16.37 -5.98 2.36
C VAL A 179 14.89 -5.68 2.59
N TYR A 180 14.54 -4.40 2.72
CA TYR A 180 13.19 -3.97 3.08
C TYR A 180 12.45 -3.33 1.90
N ASP A 181 11.15 -3.59 1.79
CA ASP A 181 10.23 -2.73 1.06
C ASP A 181 9.45 -1.89 2.07
N MET A 182 9.25 -0.61 1.77
CA MET A 182 8.49 0.31 2.60
C MET A 182 7.25 0.77 1.85
N GLU A 183 6.09 0.65 2.50
CA GLU A 183 4.84 1.25 2.05
C GLU A 183 4.40 2.34 3.04
N VAL A 184 4.29 3.56 2.54
CA VAL A 184 3.75 4.71 3.26
C VAL A 184 2.29 4.88 2.86
N HIS A 185 1.38 4.76 3.82
CA HIS A 185 -0.07 4.77 3.59
C HIS A 185 -0.64 6.19 3.43
N THR A 186 -0.07 6.95 2.50
CA THR A 186 -0.69 8.14 1.93
C THR A 186 -1.82 7.77 0.96
N VAL A 187 -2.54 8.77 0.44
CA VAL A 187 -3.55 8.57 -0.60
C VAL A 187 -3.13 9.33 -1.86
N PRO A 188 -2.70 8.66 -2.96
CA PRO A 188 -2.34 7.24 -3.07
C PRO A 188 -1.14 6.81 -2.20
N PRO A 189 -0.95 5.50 -1.96
CA PRO A 189 0.18 4.99 -1.19
C PRO A 189 1.50 5.19 -1.96
N VAL A 190 2.58 5.47 -1.22
CA VAL A 190 3.93 5.63 -1.76
C VAL A 190 4.78 4.45 -1.35
N ARG A 191 5.47 3.82 -2.30
CA ARG A 191 6.34 2.67 -2.07
C ARG A 191 7.79 2.99 -2.34
N VAL A 192 8.68 2.47 -1.49
CA VAL A 192 10.13 2.50 -1.67
C VAL A 192 10.62 1.06 -1.57
N ASP A 193 11.16 0.55 -2.66
CA ASP A 193 11.57 -0.85 -2.82
C ASP A 193 13.07 -1.01 -2.51
N SER A 194 13.48 -2.21 -2.11
CA SER A 194 14.89 -2.63 -2.09
C SER A 194 15.79 -1.78 -1.17
N ILE A 195 15.27 -1.39 -0.01
CA ILE A 195 15.99 -0.62 1.00
C ILE A 195 17.03 -1.51 1.67
N THR A 196 18.31 -1.17 1.49
CA THR A 196 19.44 -1.85 2.10
C THR A 196 19.91 -1.08 3.33
N ILE A 197 20.18 -1.80 4.42
CA ILE A 197 20.68 -1.22 5.67
C ILE A 197 22.14 -1.61 5.87
N TYR A 198 22.99 -0.63 6.19
CA TYR A 198 24.43 -0.83 6.30
C TYR A 198 24.87 -1.06 7.76
N ALA A 199 25.53 -2.18 8.01
CA ALA A 199 26.10 -2.54 9.30
C ALA A 199 27.03 -1.44 9.86
N GLY A 200 26.84 -1.07 11.12
CA GLY A 200 27.66 -0.06 11.82
C GLY A 200 27.45 1.38 11.36
N ALA A 201 26.51 1.65 10.45
CA ALA A 201 26.19 2.99 9.95
C ALA A 201 24.72 3.34 10.21
N HIS A 202 24.46 4.63 10.49
CA HIS A 202 23.10 5.14 10.55
C HIS A 202 22.55 5.35 9.14
N THR A 203 21.41 4.74 8.82
CA THR A 203 20.83 4.77 7.46
C THR A 203 19.67 5.78 7.38
N HIS A 204 19.70 6.68 6.40
CA HIS A 204 18.58 7.58 6.12
C HIS A 204 17.74 7.04 4.95
N ILE A 205 16.46 6.80 5.20
CA ILE A 205 15.51 6.31 4.20
C ILE A 205 14.58 7.47 3.83
N GLY A 206 14.50 7.84 2.55
CA GLY A 206 13.63 8.92 2.09
C GLY A 206 12.43 8.43 1.29
N ALA A 207 11.26 9.01 1.51
CA ALA A 207 10.08 8.82 0.65
C ALA A 207 9.45 10.18 0.31
N SER A 208 9.19 10.44 -0.97
CA SER A 208 8.49 11.66 -1.39
C SER A 208 7.00 11.53 -1.14
N THR A 209 6.48 12.31 -0.20
CA THR A 209 5.08 12.27 0.22
C THR A 209 4.51 13.68 0.40
N PRO A 210 4.63 14.58 -0.59
CA PRO A 210 4.07 15.93 -0.47
C PRO A 210 2.55 15.81 -0.31
N GLN A 211 1.97 16.29 0.79
CA GLN A 211 0.55 16.13 1.05
C GLN A 211 -0.19 17.47 1.16
N GLY A 212 -1.38 17.53 0.59
CA GLY A 212 -2.38 18.58 0.81
C GLY A 212 -3.62 18.00 1.48
N GLN A 213 -4.52 18.88 1.91
CA GLN A 213 -5.82 18.51 2.49
C GLN A 213 -6.95 18.81 1.52
N LEU A 214 -7.93 17.91 1.45
CA LEU A 214 -9.22 18.14 0.80
C LEU A 214 -10.31 18.18 1.88
N ASP A 215 -10.88 19.37 2.08
CA ASP A 215 -12.01 19.63 2.97
C ASP A 215 -13.30 19.61 2.14
N LEU A 216 -14.06 18.52 2.25
CA LEU A 216 -15.38 18.43 1.66
C LEU A 216 -16.40 19.01 2.64
N ARG A 217 -16.73 20.29 2.51
CA ARG A 217 -17.59 20.97 3.48
C ARG A 217 -19.04 20.56 3.37
N SER A 218 -19.56 19.97 4.44
CA SER A 218 -20.99 19.71 4.60
C SER A 218 -21.73 20.89 5.20
N ASN A 219 -23.00 21.05 4.80
CA ASN A 219 -23.93 21.96 5.44
C ASN A 219 -24.67 21.21 6.56
N THR A 220 -24.45 21.58 7.81
CA THR A 220 -24.92 20.92 9.04
C THR A 220 -26.45 20.77 9.20
N ARG A 221 -27.24 21.30 8.27
CA ARG A 221 -28.71 21.21 8.28
C ARG A 221 -29.27 20.00 7.52
N GLN A 222 -28.41 19.17 6.92
CA GLN A 222 -28.84 18.04 6.11
C GLN A 222 -28.45 16.73 6.78
N ASN A 223 -29.44 15.85 6.95
CA ASN A 223 -29.25 14.52 7.54
C ASN A 223 -28.80 13.47 6.50
N THR A 224 -28.48 13.92 5.28
CA THR A 224 -28.05 13.06 4.17
C THR A 224 -26.53 13.12 4.07
N ILE A 225 -25.88 11.97 4.21
CA ILE A 225 -24.44 11.85 3.96
C ILE A 225 -24.23 11.86 2.45
N ILE A 226 -23.50 12.87 1.97
CA ILE A 226 -23.09 12.97 0.56
C ILE A 226 -21.69 12.38 0.47
N SER A 227 -21.47 11.44 -0.45
CA SER A 227 -20.15 10.91 -0.75
C SER A 227 -19.59 11.53 -2.03
N CYS A 228 -18.27 11.65 -2.07
CA CYS A 228 -17.50 12.08 -3.23
C CYS A 228 -16.55 10.95 -3.62
N ILE A 229 -16.53 10.60 -4.90
CA ILE A 229 -15.52 9.73 -5.49
C ILE A 229 -14.36 10.61 -5.95
N ILE A 230 -13.14 10.25 -5.56
CA ILE A 230 -11.90 10.94 -5.93
C ILE A 230 -11.16 10.04 -6.90
N LYS A 231 -10.78 10.60 -8.05
CA LYS A 231 -9.99 9.92 -9.08
C LYS A 231 -8.76 10.76 -9.42
N PRO A 232 -7.59 10.16 -9.71
CA PRO A 232 -6.48 10.91 -10.29
C PRO A 232 -6.92 11.51 -11.62
N HIS A 233 -6.50 12.74 -11.92
CA HIS A 233 -6.95 13.44 -13.13
C HIS A 233 -6.71 12.62 -14.41
N GLY A 234 -7.77 12.47 -15.23
CA GLY A 234 -7.71 11.73 -16.48
C GLY A 234 -7.66 10.21 -16.35
N LYS A 235 -7.69 9.66 -15.12
CA LYS A 235 -7.79 8.22 -14.86
C LYS A 235 -9.20 7.87 -14.38
N ASN A 236 -9.72 6.72 -14.81
CA ASN A 236 -11.04 6.24 -14.37
C ASN A 236 -10.98 5.33 -13.13
N GLU A 237 -9.80 5.19 -12.52
CA GLU A 237 -9.61 4.43 -11.29
C GLU A 237 -10.11 5.24 -10.09
N ILE A 238 -10.94 4.62 -9.26
CA ILE A 238 -11.37 5.20 -7.99
C ILE A 238 -10.22 5.11 -7.02
N LEU A 239 -9.66 6.25 -6.64
CA LEU A 239 -8.60 6.33 -5.66
C LEU A 239 -9.15 6.25 -4.23
N HIS A 240 -10.23 6.99 -3.96
CA HIS A 240 -10.82 7.08 -2.63
C HIS A 240 -12.28 7.52 -2.71
N VAL A 241 -13.07 7.17 -1.69
CA VAL A 241 -14.43 7.69 -1.50
C VAL A 241 -14.46 8.45 -0.18
N GLN A 242 -14.64 9.76 -0.25
CA GLN A 242 -14.65 10.65 0.92
C GLN A 242 -16.06 11.18 1.17
N GLU A 243 -16.46 11.25 2.43
CA GLU A 243 -17.75 11.82 2.82
C GLU A 243 -17.64 13.34 3.02
N PHE A 244 -18.69 14.06 2.63
CA PHE A 244 -18.85 15.46 2.99
C PHE A 244 -18.97 15.60 4.52
N GLY A 245 -18.29 16.60 5.07
CA GLY A 245 -18.11 16.82 6.50
C GLY A 245 -16.75 16.35 7.03
N THR A 246 -15.90 15.79 6.16
CA THR A 246 -14.58 15.27 6.53
C THR A 246 -13.45 16.02 5.83
N VAL A 247 -12.28 16.02 6.48
CA VAL A 247 -11.02 16.49 5.90
C VAL A 247 -10.11 15.29 5.72
N GLN A 248 -9.56 15.11 4.53
CA GLN A 248 -8.67 14.00 4.20
C GLN A 248 -7.38 14.52 3.57
N ARG A 249 -6.24 13.88 3.88
CA ARG A 249 -4.96 14.18 3.25
C ARG A 249 -4.78 13.35 1.99
N TYR A 250 -4.29 13.99 0.93
CA TYR A 250 -3.93 13.38 -0.35
C TYR A 250 -2.52 13.81 -0.74
N ILE A 251 -1.82 12.99 -1.53
CA ILE A 251 -0.59 13.42 -2.19
C ILE A 251 -0.92 14.61 -3.09
N SER A 252 -0.05 15.62 -3.12
CA SER A 252 -0.26 16.81 -3.94
C SER A 252 -0.34 16.44 -5.41
N GLY A 253 -1.34 16.99 -6.12
CA GLY A 253 -1.59 16.66 -7.51
C GLY A 253 -2.96 17.11 -7.98
N THR A 254 -3.33 16.69 -9.18
CA THR A 254 -4.62 17.04 -9.80
C THR A 254 -5.57 15.85 -9.76
N TYR A 255 -6.81 16.11 -9.37
CA TYR A 255 -7.85 15.11 -9.14
C TYR A 255 -9.16 15.49 -9.81
N ASP A 256 -9.92 14.47 -10.20
CA ASP A 256 -11.30 14.59 -10.65
C ASP A 256 -12.24 14.11 -9.54
N LEU A 257 -13.24 14.92 -9.22
CA LEU A 257 -14.20 14.70 -8.15
C LEU A 257 -15.57 14.40 -8.75
N GLU A 258 -16.16 13.27 -8.37
CA GLU A 258 -17.54 12.91 -8.72
C GLU A 258 -18.38 12.87 -7.44
N ILE A 259 -19.16 13.92 -7.25
CA ILE A 259 -19.97 14.13 -6.05
C ILE A 259 -21.35 13.51 -6.27
N LEU A 260 -21.72 12.58 -5.39
CA LEU A 260 -22.90 11.73 -5.49
C LEU A 260 -24.18 12.45 -5.02
N THR A 261 -24.43 13.63 -5.57
CA THR A 261 -25.69 14.36 -5.46
C THR A 261 -26.66 13.97 -6.57
N LEU A 262 -27.88 14.51 -6.53
CA LEU A 262 -28.87 14.32 -7.57
C LEU A 262 -29.22 15.67 -8.24
N PRO A 263 -28.89 15.90 -9.52
CA PRO A 263 -27.97 15.12 -10.36
C PRO A 263 -26.54 15.12 -9.80
N ARG A 264 -25.72 14.20 -10.31
CA ARG A 264 -24.30 14.12 -9.98
C ARG A 264 -23.60 15.42 -10.38
N ILE A 265 -22.64 15.84 -9.56
CA ILE A 265 -21.77 16.98 -9.88
C ILE A 265 -20.38 16.41 -10.16
N ILE A 266 -19.83 16.74 -11.33
CA ILE A 266 -18.48 16.36 -11.73
C ILE A 266 -17.63 17.62 -11.75
N GLN A 267 -16.49 17.59 -11.06
CA GLN A 267 -15.50 18.65 -11.07
C GLN A 267 -14.17 18.04 -11.50
N SER A 268 -13.68 18.43 -12.66
CA SER A 268 -12.39 17.95 -13.19
C SER A 268 -11.27 18.94 -12.93
N GLY A 269 -10.06 18.42 -12.81
CA GLY A 269 -8.86 19.26 -12.74
C GLY A 269 -8.66 20.00 -11.41
N ILE A 270 -9.17 19.46 -10.30
CA ILE A 270 -9.00 20.05 -8.97
C ILE A 270 -7.57 19.84 -8.48
N ALA A 271 -6.82 20.91 -8.31
CA ALA A 271 -5.48 20.88 -7.73
C ALA A 271 -5.57 20.78 -6.20
N ILE A 272 -4.87 19.81 -5.63
CA ILE A 272 -4.60 19.71 -4.20
C ILE A 272 -3.13 20.03 -3.98
N ASP A 273 -2.85 21.23 -3.50
CA ASP A 273 -1.49 21.72 -3.29
C ASP A 273 -0.88 21.22 -1.96
N ALA A 274 0.43 20.99 -1.97
CA ALA A 274 1.15 20.55 -0.78
C ALA A 274 1.07 21.60 0.35
N SER A 275 0.87 21.15 1.59
CA SER A 275 0.69 22.00 2.78
C SER A 275 -0.48 22.99 2.72
N ALA A 276 -1.40 22.85 1.75
CA ALA A 276 -2.59 23.68 1.61
C ALA A 276 -3.87 22.87 1.86
N THR A 277 -4.95 23.58 2.17
CA THR A 277 -6.30 23.00 2.26
C THR A 277 -7.13 23.46 1.08
N THR A 278 -7.50 22.51 0.22
CA THR A 278 -8.45 22.69 -0.87
C THR A 278 -9.85 22.43 -0.33
N THR A 279 -10.74 23.39 -0.44
CA THR A 279 -12.10 23.27 0.08
C THR A 279 -13.12 23.16 -1.05
N ILE A 280 -13.93 22.11 -1.02
CA ILE A 280 -15.04 21.92 -1.94
C ILE A 280 -16.34 21.93 -1.15
N ALA A 281 -17.28 22.76 -1.59
CA ALA A 281 -18.62 22.83 -1.03
C ALA A 281 -19.65 22.67 -2.15
N VAL A 282 -20.75 21.99 -1.85
CA VAL A 282 -21.91 21.90 -2.74
C VAL A 282 -23.05 22.75 -2.21
N PRO A 283 -23.85 23.36 -3.09
CA PRO A 283 -25.03 24.07 -2.66
C PRO A 283 -26.02 23.09 -1.99
N PRO A 284 -26.75 23.51 -0.95
CA PRO A 284 -27.74 22.65 -0.34
C PRO A 284 -28.85 22.31 -1.36
N PRO A 285 -29.22 21.03 -1.52
CA PRO A 285 -30.35 20.63 -2.36
C PRO A 285 -31.66 21.29 -1.94
N GLY A 286 -32.56 21.48 -2.91
CA GLY A 286 -33.96 21.78 -2.68
C GLY A 286 -34.79 20.50 -2.53
N MET A 287 -35.86 20.58 -1.73
CA MET A 287 -36.83 19.50 -1.59
C MET A 287 -37.94 19.65 -2.62
N VAL A 288 -38.07 18.68 -3.53
CA VAL A 288 -39.10 18.66 -4.57
C VAL A 288 -40.14 17.62 -4.22
N THR A 289 -41.37 18.07 -3.94
CA THR A 289 -42.52 17.18 -3.79
C THR A 289 -43.27 17.10 -5.12
N LEU A 290 -43.14 15.99 -5.82
CA LEU A 290 -43.89 15.69 -7.04
C LEU A 290 -45.23 15.04 -6.67
N ARG A 291 -46.31 15.50 -7.29
CA ARG A 291 -47.64 14.90 -7.21
C ARG A 291 -48.17 14.63 -8.62
N THR A 292 -48.37 13.36 -8.94
CA THR A 292 -48.83 12.90 -10.27
C THR A 292 -50.34 12.63 -10.30
N GLY A 293 -50.98 12.48 -9.14
CA GLY A 293 -52.42 12.20 -9.01
C GLY A 293 -52.87 10.81 -9.47
N THR A 294 -52.02 10.06 -10.18
CA THR A 294 -52.18 8.64 -10.51
C THR A 294 -50.82 7.96 -10.54
N SER A 295 -50.80 6.64 -10.37
CA SER A 295 -49.64 5.81 -10.69
C SER A 295 -49.32 5.88 -12.19
N GLY A 296 -48.03 5.83 -12.56
CA GLY A 296 -47.64 5.89 -13.96
C GLY A 296 -46.13 5.86 -14.16
N TYR A 297 -45.74 6.08 -15.41
CA TYR A 297 -44.35 6.05 -15.85
C TYR A 297 -43.86 7.47 -16.09
N GLY A 298 -42.63 7.76 -15.66
CA GLY A 298 -42.04 9.06 -15.93
C GLY A 298 -40.66 9.21 -15.35
N SER A 299 -40.00 10.30 -15.73
CA SER A 299 -38.63 10.60 -15.31
C SER A 299 -38.45 12.11 -15.13
N ILE A 300 -37.46 12.48 -14.33
CA ILE A 300 -37.01 13.85 -14.12
C ILE A 300 -35.72 14.05 -14.92
N PHE A 301 -35.64 15.17 -15.62
CA PHE A 301 -34.48 15.62 -16.40
C PHE A 301 -34.01 16.97 -15.89
N VAL A 302 -32.70 17.23 -15.93
CA VAL A 302 -32.10 18.53 -15.65
C VAL A 302 -31.68 19.18 -16.96
N LEU A 303 -31.91 20.49 -17.10
CA LEU A 303 -31.45 21.25 -18.25
C LEU A 303 -29.96 21.60 -18.10
N ARG A 304 -29.16 21.20 -19.09
CA ARG A 304 -27.73 21.53 -19.25
C ARG A 304 -27.53 22.33 -20.54
N GLU A 305 -26.31 22.79 -20.80
CA GLU A 305 -25.95 23.50 -22.04
C GLU A 305 -26.27 22.69 -23.31
N ASN A 306 -26.07 21.37 -23.25
CA ASN A 306 -26.32 20.46 -24.37
C ASN A 306 -27.75 19.86 -24.39
N GLY A 307 -28.67 20.38 -23.56
CA GLY A 307 -30.05 19.91 -23.49
C GLY A 307 -30.39 19.17 -22.19
N TYR A 308 -31.39 18.29 -22.25
CA TYR A 308 -31.91 17.58 -21.08
C TYR A 308 -31.09 16.33 -20.75
N GLU A 309 -30.59 16.26 -19.53
CA GLU A 309 -29.89 15.10 -18.97
C GLU A 309 -30.83 14.34 -18.02
N TRP A 310 -30.89 13.02 -18.13
CA TRP A 310 -31.68 12.18 -17.21
C TRP A 310 -31.13 12.24 -15.79
N VAL A 311 -32.03 12.39 -14.80
CA VAL A 311 -31.66 12.51 -13.38
C VAL A 311 -32.11 11.29 -12.58
N THR A 312 -33.40 10.95 -12.65
CA THR A 312 -33.99 9.83 -11.92
C THR A 312 -35.35 9.47 -12.52
N ASP A 313 -35.74 8.22 -12.35
CA ASP A 313 -37.09 7.77 -12.68
C ASP A 313 -38.05 8.01 -11.53
N LEU A 314 -39.33 8.13 -11.87
CA LEU A 314 -40.43 8.20 -10.93
C LEU A 314 -40.82 6.78 -10.51
N SER A 315 -41.13 6.60 -9.23
CA SER A 315 -41.75 5.38 -8.73
C SER A 315 -43.10 5.13 -9.42
N GLU A 316 -43.27 3.94 -9.98
CA GLU A 316 -44.51 3.56 -10.68
C GLU A 316 -45.70 3.38 -9.74
N SER A 317 -45.45 3.11 -8.46
CA SER A 317 -46.48 2.82 -7.46
C SER A 317 -46.91 4.04 -6.65
N SER A 318 -46.11 5.10 -6.61
CA SER A 318 -46.38 6.26 -5.74
C SER A 318 -46.85 7.49 -6.51
N GLU A 319 -47.99 8.03 -6.09
CA GLU A 319 -48.56 9.28 -6.62
C GLU A 319 -47.92 10.55 -6.04
N ARG A 320 -47.20 10.40 -4.92
CA ARG A 320 -46.52 11.49 -4.22
C ARG A 320 -45.09 11.08 -3.88
N GLN A 321 -44.13 11.79 -4.44
CA GLN A 321 -42.70 11.46 -4.31
C GLN A 321 -41.92 12.70 -3.87
N VAL A 322 -40.87 12.49 -3.07
CA VAL A 322 -40.01 13.57 -2.57
C VAL A 322 -38.58 13.31 -3.02
N PHE A 323 -38.00 14.30 -3.70
CA PHE A 323 -36.62 14.24 -4.20
C PHE A 323 -35.80 15.38 -3.61
N GLN A 324 -34.54 15.10 -3.26
CA GLN A 324 -33.55 16.13 -2.93
C GLN A 324 -32.75 16.43 -4.20
N LEU A 325 -33.08 17.54 -4.88
CA LEU A 325 -32.45 17.92 -6.14
C LEU A 325 -31.53 19.11 -5.95
N GLN A 326 -30.38 19.10 -6.61
CA GLN A 326 -29.48 20.25 -6.67
C GLN A 326 -30.17 21.46 -7.36
N PRO A 327 -29.70 22.70 -7.12
CA PRO A 327 -30.29 23.86 -7.77
C PRO A 327 -30.16 23.78 -9.29
N GLY A 328 -31.24 24.07 -10.02
CA GLY A 328 -31.27 23.96 -11.47
C GLY A 328 -32.66 24.12 -12.08
N GLN A 329 -32.72 24.08 -13.41
CA GLN A 329 -33.98 23.96 -14.17
C GLN A 329 -34.21 22.49 -14.54
N TYR A 330 -35.45 22.05 -14.40
CA TYR A 330 -35.83 20.66 -14.55
C TYR A 330 -37.09 20.51 -15.40
N LEU A 331 -37.19 19.36 -16.04
CA LEU A 331 -38.37 18.89 -16.76
C LEU A 331 -38.80 17.57 -16.16
N VAL A 332 -40.09 17.43 -15.87
CA VAL A 332 -40.70 16.12 -15.58
C VAL A 332 -41.57 15.70 -16.76
N VAL A 333 -41.42 14.46 -17.19
CA VAL A 333 -42.28 13.81 -18.18
C VAL A 333 -42.99 12.66 -17.48
N PHE A 334 -44.32 12.59 -17.61
CA PHE A 334 -45.13 11.60 -16.92
C PHE A 334 -46.33 11.17 -17.75
N ARG A 335 -46.66 9.87 -17.73
CA ARG A 335 -47.90 9.31 -18.29
C ARG A 335 -48.51 8.36 -17.28
N SER A 336 -49.83 8.48 -17.07
CA SER A 336 -50.58 7.54 -16.23
C SER A 336 -50.46 6.10 -16.75
N LYS A 337 -50.35 5.11 -15.85
CA LYS A 337 -50.31 3.69 -16.24
C LYS A 337 -51.58 3.23 -16.96
N PHE A 338 -52.69 3.94 -16.74
CA PHE A 338 -54.00 3.63 -17.33
C PHE A 338 -54.19 4.23 -18.73
N ALA A 339 -53.36 5.20 -19.13
CA ALA A 339 -53.45 5.81 -20.45
C ALA A 339 -52.79 4.91 -21.50
N GLN A 340 -53.47 4.61 -22.61
CA GLN A 340 -52.96 3.68 -23.64
C GLN A 340 -52.26 4.35 -24.83
N GLU A 341 -52.17 5.68 -24.86
CA GLU A 341 -51.55 6.42 -25.96
C GLU A 341 -50.47 7.39 -25.47
N THR A 342 -49.44 7.60 -26.29
CA THR A 342 -48.34 8.53 -26.00
C THR A 342 -48.80 9.98 -25.84
N GLY A 343 -49.89 10.37 -26.51
CA GLY A 343 -50.47 11.72 -26.44
C GLY A 343 -50.96 12.13 -25.05
N TYR A 344 -51.18 11.17 -24.14
CA TYR A 344 -51.54 11.44 -22.75
C TYR A 344 -50.33 11.75 -21.84
N SER A 345 -49.12 11.78 -22.40
CA SER A 345 -47.92 12.19 -21.66
C SER A 345 -48.00 13.68 -21.33
N LYS A 346 -47.75 14.01 -20.08
CA LYS A 346 -47.69 15.37 -19.57
C LYS A 346 -46.25 15.75 -19.31
N THR A 347 -45.93 17.00 -19.62
CA THR A 347 -44.61 17.57 -19.41
C THR A 347 -44.73 18.84 -18.59
N LYS A 348 -43.83 19.03 -17.63
CA LYS A 348 -43.81 20.25 -16.82
C LYS A 348 -42.40 20.67 -16.45
N GLU A 349 -42.07 21.91 -16.75
CA GLU A 349 -40.83 22.53 -16.32
C GLU A 349 -40.98 23.13 -14.92
N PHE A 350 -39.91 23.08 -14.14
CA PHE A 350 -39.83 23.67 -12.81
C PHE A 350 -38.39 24.05 -12.46
N LYS A 351 -38.23 25.02 -11.56
CA LYS A 351 -36.94 25.47 -11.06
C LYS A 351 -36.77 25.05 -9.60
N VAL A 352 -35.58 24.55 -9.27
CA VAL A 352 -35.19 24.22 -7.90
C VAL A 352 -34.18 25.25 -7.44
N SER A 353 -34.47 25.91 -6.31
CA SER A 353 -33.55 26.82 -5.64
C SER A 353 -32.94 26.15 -4.40
N SER A 354 -31.73 26.57 -4.05
CA SER A 354 -30.98 26.00 -2.94
C SER A 354 -31.72 26.11 -1.61
N GLY A 355 -31.85 24.99 -0.88
CA GLY A 355 -32.55 24.91 0.40
C GLY A 355 -34.06 25.20 0.37
N SER A 356 -34.67 25.33 -0.81
CA SER A 356 -36.10 25.64 -0.96
C SER A 356 -36.97 24.39 -1.04
N SER A 357 -38.27 24.53 -0.76
CA SER A 357 -39.27 23.47 -0.99
C SER A 357 -40.13 23.83 -2.19
N THR A 358 -40.20 22.95 -3.19
CA THR A 358 -40.96 23.14 -4.44
C THR A 358 -41.99 22.03 -4.59
N ILE A 359 -43.25 22.39 -4.86
CA ILE A 359 -44.32 21.42 -5.11
C ILE A 359 -44.64 21.42 -6.61
N VAL A 360 -44.44 20.28 -7.26
CA VAL A 360 -44.72 20.10 -8.69
C VAL A 360 -45.96 19.21 -8.81
N LYS A 361 -47.06 19.79 -9.28
CA LYS A 361 -48.28 19.04 -9.62
C LYS A 361 -48.30 18.77 -11.12
N ILE A 362 -48.37 17.50 -11.50
CA ILE A 362 -48.49 17.01 -12.87
C ILE A 362 -49.77 16.18 -12.96
N ASN A 363 -50.90 16.89 -12.97
CA ASN A 363 -52.24 16.30 -12.97
C ASN A 363 -52.75 16.10 -14.37
#